data_AF-B8ESZ2-F1
#
_entry.id   AF-B8ESZ2-F1
#
_cell.length_a   1.000
_cell.length_b   1.000
_cell.length_c   1.000
_cell.angle_alpha   90.00
_cell.angle_beta   90.00
_cell.angle_gamma   90.00
#
_symmetry.space_group_name_H-M   'P 1'
#
loop_
_entity.id
_entity.type
_entity.pdbx_description
1 polymer ?
#
loop_
_entity_poly.entity_id
_entity_poly.type
_entity_poly.pdbx_seq_one_letter_code
_entity_poly.pdbx_strand_id
1 'polypeptide(L)'
;MEQHNRYASKFAALALMLPLGGCETQGAPQFILFGAYFPGWMFCALLGIFGAIGARILMVISGLSGVLPYQLFICIAVGLVIAVACWLFWFGR
;
A
#
# COMPACT_ATOMS: atom_id res chain seq x y z
N MET A 1 -0.27 -42.66 -1.09
CA MET A 1 -0.26 -41.19 -1.34
C MET A 1 -1.51 -40.46 -0.80
N GLU A 2 -2.50 -41.16 -0.20
CA GLU A 2 -3.77 -40.54 0.25
C GLU A 2 -3.76 -39.90 1.65
N GLN A 3 -2.79 -40.21 2.52
CA GLN A 3 -2.76 -39.72 3.91
C GLN A 3 -2.33 -38.24 4.02
N HIS A 4 -1.41 -37.77 3.17
CA HIS A 4 -0.89 -36.39 3.19
C HIS A 4 -1.96 -35.34 2.83
N ASN A 5 -2.90 -35.72 1.96
CA ASN A 5 -3.99 -34.86 1.49
C ASN A 5 -5.02 -34.56 2.60
N ARG A 6 -5.25 -35.52 3.50
CA ARG A 6 -6.22 -35.38 4.59
C ARG A 6 -5.73 -34.45 5.71
N TYR A 7 -4.43 -34.39 5.95
CA TYR A 7 -3.83 -33.42 6.88
C TYR A 7 -3.86 -32.01 6.29
N ALA A 8 -3.42 -31.83 5.03
CA ALA A 8 -3.48 -30.55 4.33
C ALA A 8 -4.89 -29.95 4.29
N SER A 9 -5.92 -30.79 4.08
CA SER A 9 -7.33 -30.37 4.07
C SER A 9 -7.83 -29.89 5.45
N LYS A 10 -7.44 -30.55 6.54
CA LYS A 10 -7.80 -30.11 7.91
C LYS A 10 -7.11 -28.80 8.30
N PHE A 11 -5.85 -28.63 7.91
CA PHE A 11 -5.11 -27.39 8.15
C PHE A 11 -5.61 -26.23 7.28
N ALA A 12 -6.03 -26.50 6.04
CA ALA A 12 -6.66 -25.51 5.17
C ALA A 12 -8.00 -25.02 5.73
N ALA A 13 -8.82 -25.92 6.29
CA ALA A 13 -10.09 -25.54 6.92
C ALA A 13 -9.91 -24.64 8.15
N LEU A 14 -8.88 -24.89 8.98
CA LEU A 14 -8.54 -24.05 10.12
C LEU A 14 -7.99 -22.68 9.69
N ALA A 15 -7.15 -22.65 8.65
CA ALA A 15 -6.63 -21.42 8.06
C ALA A 15 -7.74 -20.55 7.43
N LEU A 16 -8.81 -21.16 6.91
CA LEU A 16 -9.95 -20.46 6.32
C LEU A 16 -10.81 -19.70 7.34
N MET A 17 -10.74 -20.08 8.62
CA MET A 17 -11.55 -19.48 9.71
C MET A 17 -10.81 -18.39 10.50
N LEU A 18 -9.48 -18.30 10.37
CA LEU A 18 -8.67 -17.25 10.99
C LEU A 18 -9.05 -15.80 10.60
N PRO A 19 -9.52 -15.47 9.38
CA PRO A 19 -9.81 -14.08 9.02
C PRO A 19 -11.15 -13.54 9.57
N LEU A 20 -11.99 -14.37 10.21
CA LEU A 20 -13.29 -13.90 10.74
C LEU A 20 -13.19 -13.16 12.09
N GLY A 21 -12.03 -13.19 12.77
CA GLY A 21 -11.81 -12.46 14.03
C GLY A 21 -11.78 -10.93 13.88
N GLY A 22 -11.87 -10.40 12.66
CA GLY A 22 -11.98 -8.95 12.38
C GLY A 22 -13.42 -8.43 12.33
N CYS A 23 -14.43 -9.30 12.41
CA CYS A 23 -15.85 -8.92 12.33
C CYS A 23 -16.41 -8.60 13.74
N GLU A 24 -15.74 -7.72 14.48
CA GLU A 24 -16.24 -7.21 15.75
C GLU A 24 -17.11 -5.98 15.49
N THR A 25 -18.31 -5.94 16.10
CA THR A 25 -19.32 -4.87 15.93
C THR A 25 -18.83 -3.47 16.29
N GLN A 26 -17.72 -3.38 17.03
CA GLN A 26 -17.10 -2.13 17.48
C GLN A 26 -16.13 -1.51 16.45
N GLY A 27 -15.89 -2.17 15.31
CA GLY A 27 -14.90 -1.75 14.33
C GLY A 27 -13.47 -1.92 14.85
N ALA A 28 -12.50 -2.06 13.94
CA ALA A 28 -11.10 -2.09 14.34
C ALA A 28 -10.73 -0.73 14.98
N PRO A 29 -10.05 -0.70 16.14
CA PRO A 29 -9.62 0.53 16.77
C PRO A 29 -8.71 1.31 15.82
N GLN A 30 -9.19 2.47 15.36
CA GLN A 30 -8.47 3.35 14.46
C GLN A 30 -7.69 4.38 15.28
N PHE A 31 -6.38 4.18 15.36
CA PHE A 31 -5.49 5.12 16.01
C PHE A 31 -5.11 6.21 15.01
N ILE A 32 -5.29 7.47 15.40
CA ILE A 32 -4.85 8.61 14.59
C ILE A 32 -3.35 8.80 14.86
N LEU A 33 -2.52 8.41 13.91
CA LEU A 33 -1.07 8.65 13.99
C LEU A 33 -0.75 9.95 13.25
N PHE A 34 -0.19 10.94 13.95
CA PHE A 34 0.24 12.22 13.33
C PHE A 34 -0.86 12.94 12.53
N GLY A 35 -2.11 12.84 13.00
CA GLY A 35 -3.26 13.39 12.28
C GLY A 35 -3.67 12.58 11.04
N ALA A 36 -3.00 11.48 10.70
CA ALA A 36 -3.39 10.58 9.62
C ALA A 36 -4.66 9.80 10.01
N TYR A 37 -5.82 10.38 9.70
CA TYR A 37 -7.12 9.78 9.94
C TYR A 37 -7.70 9.18 8.66
N PHE A 38 -8.47 8.10 8.80
CA PHE A 38 -9.20 7.50 7.70
C PHE A 38 -10.31 8.48 7.22
N PRO A 39 -10.45 8.83 5.93
CA PRO A 39 -9.80 8.35 4.69
C PRO A 39 -8.86 9.39 4.03
N GLY A 40 -8.48 10.46 4.71
CA GLY A 40 -7.71 11.56 4.11
C GLY A 40 -6.34 11.10 3.60
N TRP A 41 -5.60 10.35 4.40
CA TRP A 41 -4.23 9.94 4.05
C TRP A 41 -4.23 8.89 2.94
N MET A 42 -5.29 8.08 2.85
CA MET A 42 -5.54 7.15 1.76
C MET A 42 -5.69 7.90 0.43
N PHE A 43 -6.41 9.01 0.42
CA PHE A 43 -6.55 9.84 -0.77
C PHE A 43 -5.20 10.45 -1.19
N CYS A 44 -4.43 10.97 -0.24
CA CYS A 44 -3.07 11.48 -0.53
C CYS A 44 -2.13 10.37 -1.01
N ALA A 45 -2.21 9.16 -0.45
CA ALA A 45 -1.44 8.00 -0.89
C ALA A 45 -1.80 7.60 -2.32
N LEU A 46 -3.09 7.62 -2.69
CA LEU A 46 -3.54 7.38 -4.06
C LEU A 46 -2.95 8.40 -5.03
N LEU A 47 -2.94 9.69 -4.68
CA LEU A 47 -2.29 10.73 -5.49
C LEU A 47 -0.78 10.48 -5.63
N GLY A 48 -0.12 10.06 -4.55
CA GLY A 48 1.28 9.63 -4.59
C GLY A 48 1.53 8.46 -5.53
N ILE A 49 0.64 7.46 -5.56
CA ILE A 49 0.72 6.33 -6.49
C ILE A 49 0.61 6.81 -7.94
N PHE A 50 -0.34 7.70 -8.26
CA PHE A 50 -0.42 8.29 -9.60
C PHE A 50 0.86 9.04 -9.97
N GLY A 51 1.44 9.77 -9.03
CA GLY A 51 2.74 10.42 -9.19
C GLY A 51 3.88 9.45 -9.48
N ALA A 52 3.96 8.34 -8.74
CA ALA A 52 4.98 7.30 -8.95
C ALA A 52 4.83 6.60 -10.30
N ILE A 53 3.60 6.32 -10.74
CA ILE A 53 3.31 5.77 -12.06
C ILE A 53 3.75 6.76 -13.15
N GLY A 54 3.40 8.05 -13.00
CA GLY A 54 3.85 9.10 -13.89
C GLY A 54 5.37 9.17 -14.00
N ALA A 55 6.08 9.16 -12.86
CA ALA A 55 7.54 9.14 -12.83
C ALA A 55 8.12 7.91 -13.55
N ARG A 56 7.50 6.73 -13.38
CA ARG A 56 7.92 5.52 -14.07
C ARG A 56 7.75 5.64 -15.58
N ILE A 57 6.62 6.15 -16.04
CA ILE A 57 6.36 6.39 -17.48
C ILE A 57 7.40 7.37 -18.02
N LEU A 58 7.62 8.49 -17.33
CA LEU A 58 8.60 9.50 -17.72
C LEU A 58 10.00 8.91 -17.87
N MET A 59 10.46 8.05 -16.95
CA MET A 59 11.78 7.44 -17.10
C MET A 59 11.88 6.46 -18.26
N VAL A 60 10.80 5.71 -18.55
CA VAL A 60 10.75 4.77 -19.67
C VAL A 60 10.80 5.53 -21.00
N ILE A 61 9.99 6.59 -21.16
CA ILE A 61 10.00 7.39 -22.40
C ILE A 61 11.30 8.17 -22.58
N SER A 62 11.94 8.61 -21.48
CA SER A 62 13.18 9.38 -21.53
C SER A 62 14.40 8.52 -21.87
N GLY A 63 14.26 7.19 -21.95
CA GLY A 63 15.39 6.27 -22.12
C GLY A 63 16.33 6.21 -20.91
N LEU A 64 15.94 6.82 -19.78
CA LEU A 64 16.76 6.97 -18.59
C LEU A 64 16.93 5.64 -17.83
N SER A 65 16.17 4.61 -18.23
CA SER A 65 16.27 3.24 -17.72
C SER A 65 17.65 2.61 -17.88
N GLY A 66 18.49 3.11 -18.80
CA GLY A 66 19.88 2.64 -18.96
C GLY A 66 20.89 3.29 -18.02
N VAL A 67 20.55 4.43 -17.41
CA VAL A 67 21.50 5.26 -16.64
C VAL A 67 21.25 5.16 -15.14
N LEU A 68 20.00 4.91 -14.73
CA LEU A 68 19.59 4.87 -13.33
C LEU A 68 19.30 3.42 -12.88
N PRO A 69 20.26 2.72 -12.22
CA PRO A 69 20.06 1.35 -11.76
C PRO A 69 18.98 1.23 -10.65
N TYR A 70 18.66 2.32 -9.94
CA TYR A 70 17.70 2.36 -8.83
C TYR A 70 16.39 3.08 -9.18
N GLN A 71 15.82 2.79 -10.35
CA GLN A 71 14.56 3.39 -10.82
C GLN A 71 13.39 3.21 -9.84
N LEU A 72 13.32 2.08 -9.14
CA LEU A 72 12.26 1.81 -8.15
C LEU A 72 12.33 2.79 -6.97
N PHE A 73 13.54 3.09 -6.48
CA PHE A 73 13.74 3.99 -5.35
C PHE A 73 13.27 5.40 -5.69
N ILE A 74 13.58 5.88 -6.90
CA ILE A 74 13.20 7.23 -7.34
C ILE A 74 11.69 7.33 -7.57
N CYS A 75 11.07 6.33 -8.19
CA CYS A 75 9.62 6.33 -8.39
C CYS A 75 8.88 6.36 -7.04
N ILE A 76 9.34 5.57 -6.07
CA ILE A 76 8.77 5.55 -4.72
C ILE A 76 9.00 6.89 -4.02
N ALA A 77 10.22 7.45 -4.07
CA ALA A 77 10.53 8.73 -3.46
C ALA A 77 9.65 9.87 -4.02
N VAL A 78 9.48 9.93 -5.34
CA VAL A 78 8.59 10.92 -5.98
C VAL A 78 7.15 10.75 -5.52
N GLY A 79 6.64 9.50 -5.49
CA GLY A 79 5.29 9.23 -5.00
C GLY A 79 5.10 9.64 -3.53
N LEU A 80 6.09 9.37 -2.68
CA LEU A 80 6.10 9.77 -1.26
C LEU A 80 6.09 11.29 -1.11
N VAL A 81 6.93 12.00 -1.85
CA VAL A 81 6.98 13.48 -1.83
C VAL A 81 5.62 14.05 -2.24
N ILE A 82 5.00 13.54 -3.29
CA ILE A 82 3.68 14.00 -3.74
C ILE A 82 2.61 13.71 -2.68
N ALA A 83 2.58 12.50 -2.12
CA ALA A 83 1.62 12.15 -1.08
C ALA A 83 1.74 13.06 0.15
N VAL A 84 2.97 13.31 0.63
CA VAL A 84 3.22 14.19 1.78
C VAL A 84 2.93 15.65 1.44
N ALA A 85 3.26 16.13 0.24
CA ALA A 85 2.95 17.49 -0.18
C ALA A 85 1.43 17.72 -0.24
N CYS A 86 0.67 16.78 -0.80
CA CYS A 86 -0.79 16.82 -0.78
C CYS A 86 -1.35 16.83 0.64
N TRP A 87 -0.78 16.01 1.53
CA TRP A 87 -1.18 15.94 2.92
C TRP A 87 -0.95 17.28 3.65
N LEU A 88 0.24 17.87 3.51
CA LEU A 88 0.60 19.16 4.11
C LEU A 88 -0.24 20.31 3.52
N PHE A 89 -0.49 20.30 2.22
CA PHE A 89 -1.28 21.35 1.57
C PHE A 89 -2.74 21.35 2.02
N TRP A 90 -3.31 20.16 2.25
CA TRP A 90 -4.71 20.02 2.62
C TRP A 90 -4.93 20.14 4.14
N PHE A 91 -4.12 19.44 4.93
CA PHE A 91 -4.27 19.29 6.38
C PHE A 91 -3.23 20.06 7.22
N GLY A 92 -2.12 20.50 6.64
CA GLY A 92 -1.02 21.18 7.34
C GLY A 92 -1.22 22.67 7.57
N ARG A 93 -2.45 23.09 7.87
CA ARG A 93 -2.82 24.44 8.29
C ARG A 93 -3.04 24.48 9.80
#